data_AF-A0AAU9RLJ3-F1
#
_entry.id   AF-A0AAU9RLJ3-F1
#
_cell.length_a   1.000
_cell.length_b   1.000
_cell.length_c   1.000
_cell.angle_alpha   90.00
_cell.angle_beta   90.00
_cell.angle_gamma   90.00
#
_symmetry.space_group_name_H-M   'P 1'
#
loop_
_entity.id
_entity.type
_entity.pdbx_description
1 polymer ?
#
loop_
_entity_poly.entity_id
_entity_poly.type
_entity_poly.pdbx_seq_one_letter_code
_entity_poly.pdbx_strand_id
1 'polypeptide(L)' 'VPVVFLASAATHYYDFVLKEANFTRLCSSRSMLVVNNSFPGPVIRAYRGDTVFVKVYNEGSYGVTIHWF' A
#
# COMPACT_ATOMS: atom_id res chain seq x y z
N VAL A 1 -24.67 22.37 28.74
CA VAL A 1 -23.32 21.78 28.92
C VAL A 1 -22.75 21.52 27.54
N PRO A 2 -21.60 22.09 27.14
CA PRO A 2 -21.07 21.82 25.81
C PRO A 2 -20.50 20.39 25.79
N VAL A 3 -20.93 19.60 24.82
CA VAL A 3 -20.36 18.28 24.54
C VAL A 3 -19.07 18.51 23.76
N VAL A 4 -17.93 18.27 24.39
CA VAL A 4 -16.62 18.31 23.73
C VAL A 4 -16.35 16.92 23.16
N PHE A 5 -16.29 16.80 21.83
CA PHE A 5 -15.82 15.57 21.18
C PHE A 5 -14.29 15.60 21.13
N LEU A 6 -13.64 14.67 21.83
CA LEU A 6 -12.21 14.43 21.65
C LEU A 6 -12.02 13.75 20.28
N ALA A 7 -11.44 14.48 19.32
CA ALA A 7 -11.01 13.88 18.07
C ALA A 7 -9.75 13.04 18.34
N SER A 8 -9.85 11.73 18.14
CA SER A 8 -8.71 10.81 18.19
C SER A 8 -8.40 10.35 16.77
N ALA A 9 -7.21 10.69 16.28
CA ALA A 9 -6.67 10.22 15.02
C ALA A 9 -5.88 8.94 15.24
N ALA A 10 -6.11 7.92 14.41
CA ALA A 10 -5.36 6.68 14.45
C ALA A 10 -4.05 6.80 13.65
N THR A 11 -3.07 5.98 14.03
CA THR A 11 -1.84 5.79 13.25
C THR A 11 -1.82 4.38 12.68
N HIS A 12 -1.64 4.27 11.37
CA HIS A 12 -1.58 3.00 10.66
C HIS A 12 -0.18 2.75 10.12
N TYR A 13 0.26 1.51 10.16
CA TYR A 13 1.56 1.07 9.65
C TYR A 13 1.37 -0.01 8.60
N TYR A 14 2.04 0.16 7.46
CA TYR A 14 2.03 -0.81 6.37
C TYR A 14 3.45 -1.07 5.89
N ASP A 15 3.75 -2.34 5.63
CA ASP A 15 4.97 -2.76 4.95
C ASP A 15 4.63 -3.12 3.51
N PHE A 16 5.28 -2.41 2.58
CA PHE A 16 5.15 -2.64 1.15
C PHE A 16 6.42 -3.30 0.64
N VAL A 17 6.36 -4.58 0.32
CA VAL A 17 7.45 -5.30 -0.34
C VAL A 17 7.18 -5.33 -1.84
N LEU A 18 7.93 -4.54 -2.60
CA LEU A 18 7.87 -4.51 -4.05
C LEU A 18 8.76 -5.59 -4.62
N LYS A 19 8.18 -6.49 -5.40
CA LYS A 19 8.91 -7.56 -6.10
C LYS A 19 8.18 -8.03 -7.34
N GLU A 20 8.93 -8.65 -8.23
CA GLU A 20 8.39 -9.29 -9.42
C GLU A 20 7.60 -10.54 -9.04
N ALA A 21 6.38 -10.67 -9.58
CA ALA A 21 5.57 -11.86 -9.45
C ALA A 21 4.87 -12.19 -10.78
N ASN A 22 4.79 -13.48 -11.09
CA ASN A 22 4.14 -13.97 -12.31
C ASN A 22 2.63 -14.07 -12.13
N PHE A 23 1.88 -13.43 -13.03
CA PHE A 23 0.42 -13.52 -13.10
C PHE A 23 -0.02 -14.04 -14.46
N THR A 24 -1.03 -14.92 -14.45
CA THR A 24 -1.65 -15.44 -15.66
C THR A 24 -3.04 -14.83 -15.84
N ARG A 25 -3.29 -14.21 -16.99
CA ARG A 25 -4.59 -13.67 -17.35
C ARG A 25 -4.87 -13.92 -18.82
N LEU A 26 -6.07 -14.40 -19.15
CA LEU A 26 -6.50 -14.70 -20.52
C LEU A 26 -5.46 -15.54 -21.29
N CYS A 27 -4.96 -16.62 -20.66
CA CYS A 27 -3.95 -17.52 -21.20
C CYS A 27 -2.56 -16.90 -21.47
N SER A 28 -2.27 -15.69 -20.97
CA SER A 28 -0.95 -15.06 -21.03
C SER A 28 -0.36 -14.93 -19.63
N SER A 29 0.84 -15.45 -19.43
CA SER A 29 1.63 -15.27 -18.20
C SER A 29 2.64 -14.14 -18.38
N ARG A 30 2.69 -13.21 -17.42
CA ARG A 30 3.65 -12.11 -17.39
C ARG A 30 4.15 -11.89 -15.98
N SER A 31 5.42 -11.53 -15.84
CA SER A 31 5.97 -10.99 -14.60
C SER A 31 5.57 -9.52 -14.47
N MET A 32 5.19 -9.13 -13.26
CA MET A 32 4.83 -7.75 -12.92
C MET A 32 5.44 -7.40 -11.56
N LEU A 33 6.02 -6.20 -11.46
CA LEU A 33 6.39 -5.62 -10.18
C LEU A 33 5.12 -5.28 -9.39
N VAL A 34 4.93 -5.91 -8.24
CA VAL A 34 3.73 -5.78 -7.41
C VAL A 34 4.08 -5.61 -5.94
N VAL A 35 3.14 -5.05 -5.18
CA VAL A 35 3.25 -4.94 -3.71
C VAL A 35 2.70 -6.22 -3.08
N ASN A 36 3.49 -6.84 -2.21
CA ASN A 36 3.10 -8.00 -1.39
C ASN A 36 2.52 -9.17 -2.21
N ASN A 37 3.11 -9.49 -3.37
CA ASN A 37 2.65 -10.54 -4.30
C ASN A 37 1.20 -10.38 -4.80
N SER A 38 0.62 -9.19 -4.75
CA SER A 38 -0.82 -9.00 -5.03
C SER A 38 -1.06 -7.99 -6.14
N PHE A 39 -2.02 -8.30 -7.01
CA PHE A 39 -2.49 -7.40 -8.06
C PHE A 39 -4.04 -7.41 -8.14
N PRO A 40 -4.74 -6.28 -7.91
CA PRO A 40 -4.22 -4.99 -7.43
C PRO A 40 -3.48 -5.11 -6.08
N GLY A 41 -2.61 -4.14 -5.79
CA GLY A 41 -1.88 -4.10 -4.52
C GLY A 41 -2.80 -3.99 -3.30
N PRO A 42 -2.26 -4.10 -2.08
CA PRO A 42 -3.03 -4.03 -0.85
C PRO A 42 -3.70 -2.67 -0.69
N VAL A 43 -4.92 -2.68 -0.14
CA VAL A 43 -5.70 -1.46 0.10
C VAL A 43 -5.25 -0.81 1.40
N ILE A 44 -4.90 0.47 1.35
CA ILE A 44 -4.73 1.29 2.56
C ILE A 44 -6.10 1.81 2.99
N ARG A 45 -6.45 1.55 4.25
CA ARG A 45 -7.66 2.08 4.89
C ARG A 45 -7.24 3.06 5.98
N ALA A 46 -7.78 4.28 5.91
CA ALA A 46 -7.55 5.34 6.88
C ALA A 46 -8.77 6.26 6.91
N TYR A 47 -9.06 6.85 8.06
CA TYR A 47 -10.07 7.90 8.20
C TYR A 47 -9.44 9.29 8.07
N ARG A 48 -10.27 10.31 7.87
CA ARG A 48 -9.80 11.70 7.85
C ARG A 48 -9.15 12.03 9.20
N GLY A 49 -7.91 12.52 9.15
CA GLY A 49 -7.13 12.88 10.33
C GLY A 49 -6.13 11.82 10.75
N ASP A 50 -6.28 10.58 10.28
CA ASP A 50 -5.33 9.51 10.56
C ASP A 50 -3.97 9.76 9.90
N THR A 51 -2.92 9.22 10.51
CA THR A 51 -1.57 9.20 9.94
C THR A 51 -1.25 7.81 9.42
N VAL A 52 -0.69 7.72 8.21
CA VAL A 52 -0.28 6.45 7.61
C VAL A 52 1.22 6.45 7.37
N PHE A 53 1.92 5.49 7.97
CA PHE A 53 3.31 5.21 7.68
C PHE A 53 3.40 4.00 6.78
N VAL A 54 4.00 4.18 5.60
CA VAL A 54 4.27 3.08 4.66
C VAL A 54 5.76 2.91 4.55
N LYS A 55 6.27 1.78 5.03
CA LYS A 55 7.67 1.41 4.84
C LYS A 55 7.79 0.58 3.58
N VAL A 56 8.63 1.04 2.67
CA VAL A 56 8.76 0.46 1.34
C VAL A 56 10.08 -0.29 1.24
N TYR A 57 10.02 -1.56 0.89
CA TYR A 57 11.17 -2.40 0.57
C TYR A 57 11.15 -2.66 -0.93
N ASN A 58 12.13 -2.10 -1.64
CA ASN A 58 12.28 -2.34 -3.07
C ASN A 58 13.18 -3.55 -3.30
N GLU A 59 12.58 -4.72 -3.53
CA GLU A 59 13.27 -5.94 -3.96
C GLU A 59 13.19 -6.12 -5.48
N GLY A 60 12.72 -5.10 -6.21
CA GLY A 60 12.75 -5.02 -7.65
C GLY A 60 14.16 -4.71 -8.19
N SER A 61 14.34 -4.89 -9.49
CA SER A 61 15.63 -4.71 -10.17
C SER A 61 15.93 -3.27 -10.58
N TYR A 62 15.02 -2.33 -10.33
CA TYR A 62 15.15 -0.92 -10.74
C TYR A 62 14.61 0.03 -9.67
N GLY A 63 14.99 1.32 -9.77
CA GLY A 63 14.52 2.37 -8.88
C GLY A 63 13.03 2.69 -9.09
N VAL A 64 12.28 2.85 -8.01
CA VAL A 64 10.82 3.05 -8.04
C VAL A 64 10.42 4.20 -7.13
N THR A 65 9.36 4.91 -7.52
CA THR A 65 8.65 5.88 -6.69
C THR A 65 7.22 5.39 -6.41
N ILE A 66 6.72 5.63 -5.20
CA ILE A 66 5.31 5.39 -4.84
C ILE A 66 4.61 6.74 -4.75
N HIS A 67 3.53 6.89 -5.50
CA HIS A 67 2.73 8.11 -5.53
C HIS A 67 1.36 7.85 -4.93
N TRP A 68 0.92 8.74 -4.04
CA TRP A 68 -0.44 8.79 -3.52
C TRP A 68 -1.20 9.83 -4.35
N PHE A 69 -2.15 9.35 -5.16
CA PHE A 69 -3.02 10.19 -5.97
C PHE A 69 -4.13 10.82 -5.11
#